data_AF-A0A2P6FC33-F1
#
_entry.id   AF-A0A2P6FC33-F1
#
_cell.length_a   1.000
_cell.length_b   1.000
_cell.length_c   1.000
_cell.angle_alpha   90.00
_cell.angle_beta   90.00
_cell.angle_gamma   90.00
#
_symmetry.space_group_name_H-M   'P 1'
#
loop_
_entity.id
_entity.type
_entity.pdbx_description
1 polymer ?
#
loop_
_entity_poly.entity_id
_entity_poly.type
_entity_poly.pdbx_seq_one_letter_code
_entity_poly.pdbx_strand_id
1 'polypeptide(L)'
;MSKKPLPFHTLELTMIRDKTQLLNSETNSIARHLLESLDSKKGFALLLAPRIHSDVINYFNFLVSMNRDNNLIITGTPIIRFINWLREESFVSQIKMSSIFEFVETEYKEVELKNMETIKKVVSSRNLEKIN
;
A
#
# COMPACT_ATOMS: atom_id res chain seq x y z
N MET A 1 -13.31 -2.33 22.39
CA MET A 1 -14.02 -2.10 21.10
C MET A 1 -13.30 -2.88 20.02
N SER A 2 -13.92 -3.90 19.41
CA SER A 2 -13.28 -4.59 18.28
C SER A 2 -13.30 -3.67 17.06
N LYS A 3 -12.13 -3.33 16.51
CA LYS A 3 -12.03 -2.65 15.22
C LYS A 3 -12.69 -3.54 14.17
N LYS A 4 -13.87 -3.14 13.66
CA LYS A 4 -14.44 -3.81 12.50
C LYS A 4 -13.45 -3.64 11.33
N PRO A 5 -13.14 -4.70 10.56
CA PRO A 5 -12.39 -4.55 9.32
C PRO A 5 -13.01 -3.45 8.48
N LEU A 6 -12.20 -2.64 7.82
CA LEU A 6 -12.72 -1.76 6.78
C LEU A 6 -13.26 -2.67 5.67
N PRO A 7 -14.15 -2.21 4.79
CA PRO A 7 -14.50 -2.99 3.61
C PRO A 7 -13.32 -2.96 2.64
N PHE A 8 -12.91 -4.11 2.12
CA PHE A 8 -11.97 -4.17 1.00
C PHE A 8 -12.72 -3.69 -0.25
N HIS A 9 -12.27 -2.60 -0.89
CA HIS A 9 -13.01 -1.99 -2.00
C HIS A 9 -12.45 -2.43 -3.36
N THR A 10 -11.15 -2.68 -3.51
CA THR A 10 -10.57 -3.01 -4.83
C THR A 10 -9.29 -3.86 -4.74
N LEU A 11 -9.26 -4.98 -5.48
CA LEU A 11 -8.07 -5.81 -5.68
C LEU A 11 -7.76 -5.78 -7.16
N GLU A 12 -6.57 -5.32 -7.54
CA GLU A 12 -6.12 -5.37 -8.93
C GLU A 12 -4.85 -6.20 -9.03
N LEU A 13 -4.69 -6.88 -10.16
CA LEU A 13 -3.59 -7.78 -10.44
C LEU A 13 -2.89 -7.31 -11.71
N THR A 14 -1.57 -7.28 -11.71
CA THR A 14 -0.79 -7.03 -12.92
C THR A 14 0.43 -7.93 -13.00
N MET A 15 0.74 -8.38 -14.21
CA MET A 15 1.98 -9.11 -14.51
C MET A 15 3.07 -8.19 -15.06
N ILE A 16 2.76 -6.91 -15.28
CA ILE A 16 3.73 -5.90 -15.73
C ILE A 16 4.75 -5.65 -14.62
N ARG A 17 6.01 -5.47 -15.03
CA ARG A 17 7.17 -5.34 -14.15
C ARG A 17 7.90 -4.03 -14.41
N ASP A 18 8.81 -3.71 -13.52
CA ASP A 18 9.75 -2.59 -13.67
C ASP A 18 9.04 -1.25 -13.89
N LYS A 19 9.71 -0.27 -14.52
CA LYS A 19 9.16 1.10 -14.66
C LYS A 19 7.84 1.16 -15.43
N THR A 20 7.59 0.22 -16.35
CA THR A 20 6.35 0.19 -17.12
C THR A 20 5.15 -0.21 -16.27
N GLN A 21 5.37 -0.75 -15.07
CA GLN A 21 4.30 -1.04 -14.11
C GLN A 21 3.56 0.24 -13.67
N LEU A 22 4.22 1.40 -13.60
CA LEU A 22 3.53 2.65 -13.30
C LEU A 22 2.60 3.11 -14.43
N LEU A 23 2.98 2.80 -15.68
CA LEU A 23 2.21 3.15 -16.88
C LEU A 23 1.05 2.18 -17.14
N ASN A 24 0.97 1.10 -16.35
CA ASN A 24 -0.06 0.10 -16.48
C ASN A 24 -1.43 0.67 -16.08
N SER A 25 -2.46 0.31 -16.86
CA SER A 25 -3.83 0.76 -16.62
C SER A 25 -4.34 0.36 -15.24
N GLU A 26 -4.01 -0.85 -14.78
CA GLU A 26 -4.44 -1.45 -13.52
C GLU A 26 -3.85 -0.70 -12.31
N THR A 27 -2.63 -0.18 -12.47
CA THR A 27 -1.99 0.68 -11.45
C THR A 27 -2.67 2.05 -11.34
N ASN A 28 -3.28 2.54 -12.41
CA ASN A 28 -4.00 3.82 -12.41
C ASN A 28 -5.49 3.66 -12.09
N SER A 29 -6.12 2.56 -12.49
CA SER A 29 -7.51 2.27 -12.17
C SER A 29 -7.73 1.98 -10.71
N ILE A 30 -6.78 1.35 -10.01
CA ILE A 30 -6.95 1.07 -8.58
C ILE A 30 -7.09 2.35 -7.75
N ALA A 31 -6.33 3.40 -8.09
CA ALA A 31 -6.42 4.70 -7.47
C ALA A 31 -7.76 5.38 -7.80
N ARG A 32 -8.16 5.31 -9.07
CA ARG A 32 -9.40 5.92 -9.56
C ARG A 32 -10.64 5.26 -8.97
N HIS A 33 -10.71 3.92 -8.95
CA HIS A 33 -11.81 3.16 -8.35
C HIS A 33 -11.95 3.46 -6.85
N LEU A 34 -10.83 3.63 -6.14
CA LEU A 34 -10.88 3.98 -4.73
C LEU A 34 -11.40 5.42 -4.50
N LEU A 35 -11.04 6.36 -5.36
CA LEU A 35 -11.54 7.74 -5.32
C LEU A 35 -13.02 7.84 -5.76
N GLU A 36 -13.44 7.05 -6.74
CA GLU A 36 -14.82 7.03 -7.24
C GLU A 36 -15.80 6.36 -6.26
N SER A 37 -15.31 5.48 -5.38
CA SER A 37 -16.11 4.81 -4.34
C SER A 37 -16.32 5.64 -3.06
N LEU A 38 -15.94 6.93 -3.07
CA LEU A 38 -16.00 7.88 -1.96
C LEU A 38 -17.44 8.31 -1.59
N ASP A 39 -18.27 7.37 -1.17
CA ASP A 39 -19.37 7.63 -0.25
C ASP A 39 -18.86 7.42 1.18
N SER A 40 -18.05 8.36 1.68
CA SER A 40 -17.72 8.60 3.10
C SER A 40 -17.19 7.42 3.95
N LYS A 41 -16.83 6.29 3.36
CA LYS A 41 -16.30 5.12 4.07
C LYS A 41 -14.82 4.96 3.85
N LYS A 42 -14.14 4.50 4.91
CA LYS A 42 -12.75 4.06 4.83
C LYS A 42 -12.61 2.98 3.75
N GLY A 43 -11.75 3.24 2.79
CA GLY A 43 -11.55 2.42 1.61
C GLY A 43 -10.15 1.84 1.57
N PHE A 44 -10.04 0.62 1.04
CA PHE A 44 -8.76 -0.03 0.86
C PHE A 44 -8.63 -0.67 -0.51
N ALA A 45 -7.48 -0.44 -1.13
CA ALA A 45 -7.12 -1.03 -2.41
C ALA A 45 -5.72 -1.66 -2.40
N LEU A 46 -5.62 -2.86 -2.97
CA LEU A 46 -4.38 -3.64 -3.07
C LEU A 46 -4.01 -3.96 -4.52
N LEU A 47 -2.81 -3.59 -4.95
CA LEU A 47 -2.22 -4.07 -6.19
C LEU A 47 -1.34 -5.31 -5.93
N LEU A 48 -1.63 -6.40 -6.65
CA LEU A 48 -0.82 -7.61 -6.61
C LEU A 48 -0.02 -7.76 -7.90
N ALA A 49 1.29 -8.00 -7.79
CA ALA A 49 2.15 -8.25 -8.94
C ALA A 49 3.30 -9.22 -8.62
N PRO A 50 4.01 -9.81 -9.60
CA PRO A 50 5.19 -10.62 -9.32
C PRO A 50 6.27 -9.88 -8.52
N ARG A 51 6.42 -8.58 -8.81
CA ARG A 51 7.27 -7.64 -8.09
C ARG A 51 6.59 -6.27 -8.16
N ILE A 52 6.68 -5.50 -7.09
CA ILE A 52 6.23 -4.11 -7.07
C ILE A 52 7.43 -3.20 -7.27
N HIS A 53 7.38 -2.37 -8.31
CA HIS A 53 8.39 -1.36 -8.56
C HIS A 53 8.27 -0.21 -7.53
N SER A 54 9.39 0.37 -7.10
CA SER A 54 9.41 1.42 -6.09
C SER A 54 8.59 2.64 -6.49
N ASP A 55 8.57 2.98 -7.78
CA ASP A 55 7.83 4.14 -8.29
C ASP A 55 6.31 3.97 -8.12
N VAL A 56 5.81 2.74 -8.16
CA VAL A 56 4.40 2.43 -7.88
C VAL A 56 4.08 2.68 -6.41
N ILE A 57 4.95 2.25 -5.50
CA ILE A 57 4.81 2.52 -4.05
C ILE A 57 4.84 4.03 -3.78
N ASN A 58 5.79 4.74 -4.38
CA ASN A 58 5.91 6.18 -4.22
C ASN A 58 4.67 6.91 -4.75
N TYR A 59 4.14 6.48 -5.89
CA TYR A 59 2.92 7.01 -6.46
C TYR A 59 1.70 6.78 -5.55
N PHE A 60 1.52 5.57 -5.01
CA PHE A 60 0.43 5.29 -4.07
C PHE A 60 0.56 6.09 -2.78
N ASN A 61 1.76 6.21 -2.21
CA ASN A 61 2.00 7.06 -1.05
C ASN A 61 1.65 8.53 -1.32
N PHE A 62 2.02 9.04 -2.50
CA PHE A 62 1.65 10.38 -2.92
C PHE A 62 0.11 10.54 -2.97
N LEU A 63 -0.60 9.62 -3.61
CA LEU A 63 -2.06 9.66 -3.69
C LEU A 63 -2.74 9.61 -2.31
N VAL A 64 -2.26 8.73 -1.42
CA VAL A 64 -2.75 8.65 -0.04
C VAL A 64 -2.49 9.96 0.70
N SER A 65 -1.30 10.55 0.56
CA SER A 65 -0.96 11.83 1.22
C SER A 65 -1.80 13.02 0.73
N MET A 66 -2.27 12.96 -0.53
CA MET A 66 -3.16 13.98 -1.09
C MET A 66 -4.60 13.83 -0.59
N ASN A 67 -4.95 12.68 0.00
CA ASN A 67 -6.25 12.45 0.61
C ASN A 67 -6.26 12.98 2.05
N ARG A 68 -6.86 14.15 2.26
CA ARG A 68 -6.85 14.87 3.55
C ARG A 68 -7.56 14.13 4.69
N ASP A 69 -8.45 13.21 4.36
CA ASP A 69 -9.26 12.52 5.36
C ASP A 69 -8.57 11.25 5.89
N ASN A 70 -7.41 10.86 5.35
CA ASN A 70 -6.65 9.64 5.70
C ASN A 70 -7.52 8.37 5.74
N ASN A 71 -8.64 8.38 5.04
CA ASN A 71 -9.61 7.30 5.03
C ASN A 71 -9.33 6.30 3.91
N LEU A 72 -8.33 6.57 3.06
CA LEU A 72 -7.93 5.72 1.96
C LEU A 72 -6.56 5.10 2.23
N ILE A 73 -6.47 3.79 2.02
CA ILE A 73 -5.20 3.07 2.01
C ILE A 73 -5.06 2.45 0.61
N ILE A 74 -3.95 2.75 -0.06
CA ILE A 74 -3.57 2.12 -1.33
C ILE A 74 -2.16 1.58 -1.13
N THR A 75 -1.96 0.30 -1.43
CA THR A 75 -0.62 -0.30 -1.41
C THR A 75 -0.47 -1.38 -2.47
N GLY A 76 0.75 -1.86 -2.67
CA GLY A 76 1.04 -2.99 -3.53
C GLY A 76 1.93 -4.00 -2.83
N THR A 77 1.69 -5.29 -3.06
CA THR A 77 2.54 -6.36 -2.52
C THR A 77 2.85 -7.43 -3.57
N PRO A 78 4.01 -8.11 -3.50
CA PRO A 78 4.28 -9.26 -4.34
C PRO A 78 3.26 -10.38 -4.14
N ILE A 79 2.80 -10.99 -5.24
CA ILE A 79 1.83 -12.10 -5.23
C ILE A 79 2.30 -13.23 -4.28
N ILE A 80 3.59 -13.56 -4.29
CA ILE A 80 4.12 -14.63 -3.44
C ILE A 80 4.02 -14.31 -1.94
N ARG A 81 4.21 -13.04 -1.55
CA ARG A 81 4.04 -12.61 -0.15
C ARG A 81 2.59 -12.71 0.27
N PHE A 82 1.68 -12.24 -0.59
CA PHE A 82 0.25 -12.34 -0.34
C PHE A 82 -0.22 -13.80 -0.21
N ILE A 83 0.24 -14.70 -1.08
CA ILE A 83 -0.08 -16.14 -0.99
C ILE A 83 0.48 -16.75 0.29
N ASN A 84 1.71 -16.44 0.67
CA ASN A 84 2.30 -16.96 1.91
C ASN A 84 1.51 -16.50 3.13
N TRP A 85 1.15 -15.22 3.17
CA TRP A 85 0.31 -14.66 4.22
C TRP A 85 -1.07 -15.35 4.27
N LEU A 86 -1.73 -15.52 3.13
CA LEU A 86 -3.00 -16.27 3.05
C LEU A 86 -2.85 -17.70 3.56
N ARG A 87 -1.70 -18.35 3.31
CA ARG A 87 -1.44 -19.73 3.77
C ARG A 87 -1.26 -19.80 5.28
N GLU A 88 -0.48 -18.88 5.85
CA GLU A 88 -0.28 -18.76 7.30
C GLU A 88 -1.62 -18.51 8.01
N GLU A 89 -2.43 -17.59 7.49
CA GLU A 89 -3.77 -17.32 8.01
C GLU A 89 -4.75 -18.48 7.74
N SER A 90 -4.65 -19.19 6.61
CA SER A 90 -5.52 -20.34 6.30
C SER A 90 -5.25 -21.56 7.18
N PHE A 91 -4.02 -21.68 7.72
CA PHE A 91 -3.70 -22.67 8.76
C PHE A 91 -4.43 -22.35 10.08
N VAL A 92 -4.84 -21.09 10.26
CA VAL A 92 -5.68 -20.56 11.33
C VAL A 92 -7.09 -20.29 10.78
N SER A 93 -7.78 -21.34 10.31
CA SER A 93 -9.21 -21.41 9.99
C SER A 93 -9.98 -20.08 9.76
N GLN A 94 -10.38 -19.87 8.50
CA GLN A 94 -11.20 -18.75 7.99
C GLN A 94 -10.43 -17.42 7.89
N ILE A 95 -9.90 -17.13 6.69
CA ILE A 95 -9.40 -15.79 6.35
C ILE A 95 -10.57 -14.81 6.52
N LYS A 96 -10.59 -14.12 7.65
CA LYS A 96 -11.52 -13.02 7.89
C LYS A 96 -10.98 -11.80 7.18
N MET A 97 -11.87 -10.97 6.67
CA MET A 97 -11.51 -9.69 6.04
C MET A 97 -10.64 -8.84 6.98
N SER A 98 -10.81 -8.95 8.31
CA SER A 98 -9.94 -8.33 9.33
C SER A 98 -8.47 -8.68 9.20
N SER A 99 -8.13 -9.92 8.87
CA SER A 99 -6.74 -10.33 8.70
C SER A 99 -6.13 -9.64 7.48
N ILE A 100 -6.88 -9.52 6.36
CA ILE A 100 -6.41 -8.81 5.15
C ILE A 100 -6.10 -7.35 5.48
N PHE A 101 -6.95 -6.71 6.29
CA PHE A 101 -6.71 -5.35 6.76
C PHE A 101 -5.45 -5.21 7.60
N GLU A 102 -5.22 -6.15 8.51
CA GLU A 102 -4.07 -6.11 9.41
C GLU A 102 -2.75 -6.30 8.65
N PHE A 103 -2.72 -7.22 7.67
CA PHE A 103 -1.58 -7.40 6.77
C PHE A 103 -1.23 -6.11 6.04
N VAL A 104 -2.25 -5.46 5.49
CA VAL A 104 -2.07 -4.23 4.71
C VAL A 104 -1.66 -3.07 5.58
N GLU A 105 -2.30 -2.87 6.74
CA GLU A 105 -1.90 -1.84 7.68
C GLU A 105 -0.45 -2.03 8.12
N THR A 106 0.00 -3.28 8.28
CA THR A 106 1.38 -3.61 8.61
C THR A 106 2.32 -3.25 7.46
N GLU A 107 2.02 -3.68 6.24
CA GLU A 107 2.82 -3.34 5.05
C GLU A 107 2.88 -1.82 4.82
N TYR A 108 1.77 -1.10 5.02
CA TYR A 108 1.75 0.37 4.94
C TYR A 108 2.66 1.01 6.00
N LYS A 109 2.58 0.57 7.27
CA LYS A 109 3.44 1.08 8.35
C LYS A 109 4.92 0.78 8.12
N GLU A 110 5.26 -0.39 7.61
CA GLU A 110 6.65 -0.73 7.25
C GLU A 110 7.19 0.20 6.16
N VAL A 111 6.38 0.49 5.15
CA VAL A 111 6.73 1.44 4.08
C VAL A 111 6.88 2.86 4.65
N GLU A 112 5.96 3.31 5.51
CA GLU A 112 6.02 4.62 6.16
C GLU A 112 7.28 4.78 7.02
N LEU A 113 7.61 3.77 7.84
CA LEU A 113 8.83 3.73 8.65
C LEU A 113 10.09 3.83 7.78
N LYS A 114 10.15 3.07 6.69
CA LYS A 114 11.29 3.10 5.76
C LYS A 114 11.45 4.47 5.08
N ASN A 115 10.33 5.13 4.74
CA ASN A 115 10.34 6.48 4.20
C ASN A 115 10.84 7.49 5.24
N MET A 116 10.36 7.40 6.48
CA MET A 116 10.82 8.22 7.60
C MET A 116 12.32 8.07 7.86
N GLU A 117 12.86 6.85 7.85
CA GLU A 117 14.30 6.59 7.98
C GLU A 117 15.10 7.20 6.83
N THR A 118 14.59 7.09 5.60
CA THR A 118 15.20 7.68 4.41
C THR A 118 15.23 9.20 4.52
N ILE A 119 14.13 9.83 4.93
CA ILE A 119 14.06 11.28 5.15
C ILE A 119 15.05 11.71 6.24
N LYS A 120 15.08 11.00 7.39
CA LYS A 120 16.04 11.27 8.47
C LYS A 120 17.49 11.21 7.98
N LYS A 121 17.83 10.21 7.15
CA LYS A 121 19.17 10.08 6.56
C LYS A 121 19.52 11.26 5.66
N VAL A 122 18.59 11.68 4.79
CA VAL A 122 18.78 12.84 3.88
C VAL A 122 18.89 14.15 4.64
N VAL A 123 18.08 14.36 5.67
CA VAL A 123 18.16 15.56 6.52
C VAL A 123 19.49 15.60 7.27
N SER A 124 19.94 14.46 7.79
CA SER A 124 21.20 14.35 8.53
C SER A 124 22.43 14.62 7.63
N SER A 125 22.43 14.12 6.39
CA SER A 125 23.52 14.37 5.43
C SER A 125 23.59 15.84 4.98
N ARG A 126 22.45 16.52 4.82
CA ARG A 126 22.41 17.94 4.45
C ARG A 126 22.82 18.88 5.58
N ASN A 127 22.64 18.49 6.83
CA ASN A 127 23.14 19.28 7.97
C ASN A 127 24.67 19.17 8.12
N LEU A 128 25.30 18.09 7.67
CA LEU A 128 26.76 17.94 7.64
C LEU A 128 27.41 18.81 6.56
N GLU A 129 26.74 19.03 5.41
CA GLU A 129 27.23 19.90 4.33
C GLU A 129 27.18 21.40 4.68
N LYS A 130 26.40 21.81 5.69
CA LYS A 130 26.30 23.22 6.13
C LYS A 130 27.28 23.59 7.25
N ILE A 131 28.05 22.64 7.77
CA ILE A 131 28.97 22.83 8.92
C ILE A 131 30.46 22.86 8.47
N ASN A 132 30.74 22.74 7.16
CA ASN A 132 32.10 22.86 6.60
C ASN A 132 32.30 24.17 5.85
#